data_AF-A0A926HF81-F1
#
_entry.id   AF-A0A926HF81-F1
#
_cell.length_a   1.000
_cell.length_b   1.000
_cell.length_c   1.000
_cell.angle_alpha   90.00
_cell.angle_beta   90.00
_cell.angle_gamma   90.00
#
_symmetry.space_group_name_H-M   'P 1'
#
loop_
_entity.id
_entity.type
_entity.pdbx_description
1 polymer ?
#
loop_
_entity_poly.entity_id
_entity_poly.type
_entity_poly.pdbx_seq_one_letter_code
_entity_poly.pdbx_strand_id
1 'polypeptide(L)'
;MIFADLAQAAANLHAQKTRTLLTALGIVFGVGSVIGMLAIGAGAREESLKFIEQLGVRNVLIDSRPATNDQELQQRRRSSQGLNERDVRILETNIDSLETLSPRRVLRPARILPKPAKNTPDIYGVRPSFAAIHNLHISEGRFLNDEDDLRSAPVCVLGQSAKVELLGYGPAIGKF
;
A
#
# COMPACT_ATOMS: atom_id res chain seq x y z
N MET A 1 32.51 -29.83 -46.20
CA MET A 1 33.06 -30.56 -45.04
C MET A 1 32.09 -30.47 -43.86
N ILE A 2 31.87 -29.28 -43.28
CA ILE A 2 30.93 -29.06 -42.15
C ILE A 2 29.51 -29.64 -42.36
N PHE A 3 28.92 -29.46 -43.55
CA PHE A 3 27.59 -30.00 -43.86
C PHE A 3 27.54 -31.54 -43.91
N ALA A 4 28.62 -32.18 -44.35
CA ALA A 4 28.72 -33.64 -44.39
C ALA A 4 28.92 -34.20 -42.97
N ASP A 5 29.73 -33.54 -42.14
CA ASP A 5 29.97 -33.92 -40.75
C ASP A 5 28.68 -33.81 -39.91
N LEU A 6 27.88 -32.76 -40.12
CA LEU A 6 26.60 -32.57 -39.45
C LEU A 6 25.56 -33.64 -39.89
N ALA A 7 25.52 -33.98 -41.17
CA ALA A 7 24.64 -35.02 -41.70
C ALA A 7 25.01 -36.41 -41.12
N GLN A 8 26.30 -36.70 -40.99
CA GLN A 8 26.79 -37.95 -40.41
C GLN A 8 26.50 -38.04 -38.90
N ALA A 9 26.64 -36.94 -38.16
CA ALA A 9 26.24 -36.85 -36.75
C ALA A 9 24.72 -37.07 -36.57
N ALA A 10 23.89 -36.44 -37.42
CA ALA A 10 22.44 -36.62 -37.39
C ALA A 10 22.02 -38.06 -37.70
N ALA A 11 22.65 -38.71 -38.69
CA ALA A 11 22.41 -40.12 -39.03
C ALA A 11 22.76 -41.04 -37.85
N ASN A 12 23.86 -40.78 -37.14
CA ASN A 12 24.27 -41.55 -35.96
C ASN A 12 23.28 -41.40 -34.78
N LEU A 13 22.78 -40.18 -34.52
CA LEU A 13 21.71 -39.96 -33.53
C LEU A 13 20.42 -40.70 -33.91
N HIS A 14 20.09 -40.74 -35.20
CA HIS A 14 18.92 -41.44 -35.74
C HIS A 14 19.06 -42.96 -35.74
N ALA A 15 20.27 -43.50 -35.81
CA ALA A 15 20.54 -44.93 -35.68
C ALA A 15 20.29 -45.43 -34.24
N GLN A 16 20.56 -44.58 -33.23
CA GLN A 16 20.43 -44.93 -31.81
C GLN A 16 19.30 -44.16 -31.10
N LYS A 17 18.11 -44.18 -31.69
CA LYS A 17 16.92 -43.40 -31.27
C LYS A 17 16.60 -43.48 -29.78
N THR A 18 16.65 -44.68 -29.19
CA THR A 18 16.28 -44.89 -27.77
C THR A 18 17.25 -44.21 -26.81
N ARG A 19 18.56 -44.34 -27.06
CA ARG A 19 19.61 -43.73 -26.23
C ARG A 19 19.60 -42.20 -26.36
N THR A 20 19.49 -41.70 -27.58
CA THR A 20 19.41 -40.26 -27.85
C THR A 20 18.16 -39.65 -27.21
N LEU A 21 17.02 -40.32 -27.28
CA LEU A 21 15.78 -39.85 -26.66
C LEU A 21 15.91 -39.78 -25.14
N LEU A 22 16.40 -40.84 -24.49
CA LEU A 22 16.47 -40.92 -23.03
C LEU A 22 17.46 -39.91 -22.43
N THR A 23 18.58 -39.67 -23.12
CA THR A 23 19.58 -38.67 -22.72
C THR A 23 19.07 -37.24 -22.90
N ALA A 24 18.43 -36.95 -24.03
CA ALA A 24 17.79 -35.65 -24.26
C ALA A 24 16.68 -35.38 -23.25
N LEU A 25 15.85 -36.39 -22.96
CA LEU A 25 14.77 -36.29 -21.97
C LEU A 25 15.33 -35.97 -20.56
N GLY A 26 16.42 -36.62 -20.17
CA GLY A 26 17.11 -36.34 -18.91
C GLY A 26 17.61 -34.89 -18.81
N ILE A 27 18.18 -34.35 -19.89
CA ILE A 27 18.64 -32.95 -19.94
C ILE A 27 17.45 -31.99 -19.86
N VAL A 28 16.37 -32.24 -20.60
CA VAL A 28 15.17 -31.39 -20.61
C VAL A 28 14.52 -31.34 -19.23
N PHE A 29 14.31 -32.48 -18.58
CA PHE A 29 13.75 -32.49 -17.23
C PHE A 29 14.73 -31.94 -16.18
N GLY A 30 16.02 -32.21 -16.32
CA GLY A 30 17.05 -31.68 -15.41
C GLY A 30 17.09 -30.16 -15.44
N VAL A 31 17.32 -29.57 -16.61
CA VAL A 31 17.38 -28.11 -16.77
C VAL A 31 16.01 -27.47 -16.50
N GLY A 32 14.92 -28.08 -16.97
CA GLY A 32 13.57 -27.58 -16.75
C GLY A 32 13.18 -27.50 -15.28
N SER A 33 13.54 -28.50 -14.47
CA SER A 33 13.26 -28.50 -13.03
C SER A 33 14.02 -27.41 -12.28
N VAL A 34 15.30 -27.19 -12.63
CA VAL A 34 16.14 -26.14 -12.02
C VAL A 34 15.61 -24.75 -12.38
N ILE A 35 15.31 -24.50 -13.65
CA ILE A 35 14.74 -23.21 -14.08
C ILE A 35 13.38 -22.98 -13.41
N GLY A 36 12.53 -24.01 -13.36
CA GLY A 36 11.21 -23.93 -12.72
C GLY A 36 11.32 -23.58 -11.24
N MET A 37 12.18 -24.28 -10.49
CA MET A 37 12.41 -24.00 -9.07
C MET A 37 12.91 -22.57 -8.84
N LEU A 38 13.85 -22.08 -9.66
CA LEU A 38 14.37 -20.72 -9.54
C LEU A 38 13.31 -19.67 -9.85
N ALA A 39 12.50 -19.88 -10.89
CA ALA A 39 11.42 -18.98 -11.24
C ALA A 39 10.35 -18.90 -10.14
N ILE A 40 9.96 -20.04 -9.56
CA ILE A 40 9.02 -20.10 -8.43
C ILE A 40 9.61 -19.38 -7.22
N GLY A 41 10.87 -19.63 -6.87
CA GLY A 41 11.53 -19.00 -5.73
C GLY A 41 11.66 -17.48 -5.88
N ALA A 42 12.03 -17.00 -7.06
CA ALA A 42 12.11 -15.57 -7.36
C ALA A 42 10.72 -14.92 -7.34
N GLY A 43 9.71 -15.57 -7.93
CA GLY A 43 8.33 -15.07 -7.94
C GLY A 43 7.73 -14.95 -6.53
N ALA A 44 7.89 -15.98 -5.70
CA ALA A 44 7.41 -15.97 -4.31
C ALA A 44 8.09 -14.89 -3.46
N ARG A 45 9.38 -14.64 -3.69
CA ARG A 45 10.11 -13.55 -3.04
C ARG A 45 9.53 -12.19 -3.43
N GLU A 46 9.33 -11.95 -4.72
CA GLU A 46 8.78 -10.71 -5.25
C GLU A 46 7.36 -10.44 -4.73
N GLU A 47 6.51 -11.46 -4.72
CA GLU A 47 5.16 -11.36 -4.16
C GLU A 47 5.18 -11.02 -2.67
N SER A 48 6.06 -11.67 -1.90
CA SER A 48 6.23 -11.38 -0.47
C SER A 48 6.70 -9.94 -0.25
N LEU A 49 7.62 -9.44 -1.07
CA LEU A 49 8.07 -8.04 -1.01
C LEU A 49 6.94 -7.07 -1.34
N LYS A 50 6.15 -7.32 -2.39
CA LYS A 50 4.98 -6.49 -2.72
C LYS A 50 3.94 -6.46 -1.62
N PHE A 51 3.67 -7.60 -0.98
CA PHE A 51 2.77 -7.66 0.18
C PHE A 51 3.30 -6.81 1.34
N ILE A 52 4.60 -6.88 1.63
CA ILE A 52 5.25 -6.04 2.64
C ILE A 52 5.19 -4.55 2.25
N GLU A 53 5.44 -4.21 0.99
CA GLU A 53 5.35 -2.83 0.49
C GLU A 53 3.92 -2.27 0.60
N GLN A 54 2.90 -3.09 0.34
CA GLN A 54 1.49 -2.71 0.53
C GLN A 54 1.12 -2.40 1.98
N LEU A 55 1.82 -2.99 2.96
CA LEU A 55 1.66 -2.64 4.37
C LEU A 55 2.22 -1.24 4.70
N GLY A 56 2.94 -0.61 3.77
CA GLY A 56 3.46 0.74 3.94
C GLY A 56 4.67 0.79 4.88
N VAL A 57 5.56 -0.20 4.82
CA VAL A 57 6.73 -0.34 5.73
C VAL A 57 7.75 0.81 5.63
N ARG A 58 7.53 1.79 4.75
CA ARG A 58 8.28 3.06 4.71
C ARG A 58 7.64 4.20 5.51
N ASN A 59 6.54 3.97 6.24
CA ASN A 59 5.91 4.98 7.09
C ASN A 59 6.22 4.78 8.58
N VAL A 60 6.31 5.89 9.31
CA VAL A 60 6.45 5.89 10.77
C VAL A 60 5.25 6.63 11.34
N LEU A 61 4.36 5.90 12.01
CA LEU A 61 3.22 6.50 12.68
C LEU A 61 3.60 6.95 14.09
N ILE A 62 3.60 8.27 14.30
CA ILE A 62 3.77 8.87 15.62
C ILE A 62 2.37 9.19 16.14
N ASP A 63 1.91 8.42 17.13
CA ASP A 63 0.64 8.66 17.80
C ASP A 63 0.84 8.93 19.29
N SER A 64 0.02 9.82 19.83
CA SER A 64 -0.04 10.04 21.26
C SER A 64 -0.77 8.87 21.91
N ARG A 65 -0.21 8.30 22.99
CA ARG A 65 -0.90 7.22 23.72
C ARG A 65 -2.27 7.73 24.18
N PRO A 66 -3.38 7.04 23.82
CA PRO A 66 -4.70 7.43 24.28
C PRO A 66 -4.70 7.35 25.81
N ALA A 67 -5.16 8.42 26.49
CA ALA A 67 -5.31 8.34 27.93
C ALA A 67 -6.59 7.58 28.27
N THR A 68 -6.53 6.81 29.35
CA THR A 68 -7.62 5.91 29.73
C THR A 68 -8.80 6.69 30.31
N ASN A 69 -8.51 7.79 31.04
CA ASN A 69 -9.49 8.63 31.72
C ASN A 69 -9.20 10.13 31.52
N ASP A 70 -10.23 10.97 31.65
CA ASP A 70 -10.12 12.44 31.53
C ASP A 70 -9.15 13.07 32.55
N GLN A 71 -9.07 12.51 33.76
CA GLN A 71 -8.12 12.94 34.78
C GLN A 71 -6.66 12.68 34.35
N GLU A 72 -6.40 11.52 33.74
CA GLU A 72 -5.09 11.16 33.20
C GLU A 72 -4.73 12.06 32.01
N LEU A 73 -5.70 12.36 31.15
CA LEU A 73 -5.59 13.33 30.05
C LEU A 73 -5.24 14.73 30.54
N GLN A 74 -5.85 15.21 31.64
CA GLN A 74 -5.54 16.52 32.22
C GLN A 74 -4.16 16.54 32.86
N GLN A 75 -3.78 15.47 33.57
CA GLN A 75 -2.47 15.38 34.21
C GLN A 75 -1.33 15.29 33.18
N ARG A 76 -1.54 14.56 32.07
CA ARG A 76 -0.61 14.53 30.93
C ARG A 76 -0.53 15.88 30.22
N ARG A 77 -1.66 16.57 30.00
CA ARG A 77 -1.68 17.92 29.40
C ARG A 77 -0.94 18.97 30.24
N ARG A 78 -0.83 18.76 31.55
CA ARG A 78 -0.01 19.59 32.44
C ARG A 78 1.50 19.34 32.28
N SER A 79 1.92 18.14 31.89
CA SER A 79 3.34 17.79 31.69
C SER A 79 3.82 17.94 30.24
N SER A 80 2.94 17.76 29.25
CA SER A 80 3.23 17.95 27.84
C SER A 80 1.96 18.33 27.07
N GLN A 81 2.07 19.30 26.15
CA GLN A 81 0.95 19.72 25.30
C GLN A 81 0.59 18.69 24.22
N GLY A 82 1.35 17.58 24.12
CA GLY A 82 1.17 16.57 23.07
C GLY A 82 1.78 17.00 21.75
N LEU A 83 1.46 16.26 20.69
CA LEU A 83 1.91 16.54 19.32
C LEU A 83 1.27 17.83 18.81
N ASN A 84 2.08 18.70 18.22
CA ASN A 84 1.65 20.01 17.73
C ASN A 84 2.19 20.32 16.32
N GLU A 85 1.68 21.38 15.69
CA GLU A 85 2.12 21.86 14.36
C GLU A 85 3.56 22.42 14.34
N ARG A 86 4.17 22.69 15.49
CA ARG A 86 5.59 23.05 15.55
C ARG A 86 6.45 21.80 15.37
N ASP A 87 6.05 20.67 15.93
CA ASP A 87 6.76 19.39 15.78
C ASP A 87 6.80 18.97 14.30
N VAL A 88 5.68 19.14 13.59
CA VAL A 88 5.57 18.95 12.13
C VAL A 88 6.64 19.77 11.40
N ARG A 89 6.69 21.09 11.64
CA ARG A 89 7.67 21.98 11.00
C ARG A 89 9.12 21.64 11.33
N ILE A 90 9.39 21.26 12.58
CA ILE A 90 10.73 20.84 13.01
C ILE A 90 11.13 19.57 12.26
N LEU A 91 10.25 18.57 12.17
CA LEU A 91 10.51 17.32 11.46
C LEU A 91 10.74 17.57 9.96
N GLU A 92 9.91 18.41 9.33
CA GLU A 92 10.08 18.80 7.92
C GLU A 92 11.40 19.52 7.65
N THR A 93 11.90 20.33 8.60
CA THR A 93 13.13 21.13 8.40
C THR A 93 14.42 20.38 8.76
N ASN A 94 14.36 19.43 9.70
CA ASN A 94 15.57 18.78 10.24
C ASN A 94 15.83 17.39 9.64
N ILE A 95 14.88 16.79 8.94
CA ILE A 95 15.00 15.44 8.38
C ILE A 95 15.04 15.54 6.86
N ASP A 96 16.24 15.63 6.28
CA ASP A 96 16.43 15.73 4.82
C ASP A 96 15.93 14.50 4.06
N SER A 97 15.94 13.32 4.69
CA SER A 97 15.47 12.06 4.07
C SER A 97 13.95 11.88 4.10
N LEU A 98 13.20 12.85 4.63
CA LEU A 98 11.75 12.78 4.76
C LEU A 98 11.09 13.10 3.41
N GLU A 99 10.62 12.09 2.70
CA GLU A 99 9.94 12.29 1.41
C GLU A 99 8.61 13.03 1.58
N THR A 100 7.80 12.60 2.54
CA THR A 100 6.48 13.18 2.80
C THR A 100 6.11 13.08 4.28
N LEU A 101 5.32 14.05 4.74
CA LEU A 101 4.75 14.07 6.07
C LEU A 101 3.30 14.54 5.99
N SER A 102 2.42 13.93 6.78
CA SER A 102 1.06 14.39 6.98
C SER A 102 0.74 14.41 8.47
N PRO A 103 0.45 15.56 9.09
CA PRO A 103 -0.23 15.56 10.37
C PRO A 103 -1.60 14.89 10.21
N ARG A 104 -2.04 14.20 11.27
CA ARG A 104 -3.37 13.61 11.36
C ARG A 104 -3.99 13.99 12.68
N ARG A 105 -5.18 14.57 12.61
CA ARG A 105 -6.00 14.84 13.80
C ARG A 105 -7.24 13.96 13.76
N VAL A 106 -7.49 13.23 14.85
CA VAL A 106 -8.73 12.46 15.02
C VAL A 106 -9.79 13.38 15.61
N LEU A 107 -10.93 13.47 14.95
CA LEU A 107 -12.09 14.22 15.40
C LEU A 107 -13.24 13.25 15.65
N ARG A 108 -13.87 13.38 16.82
CA ARG A 108 -15.13 12.70 17.11
C ARG A 108 -16.28 13.66 16.82
N PRO A 109 -17.08 13.45 15.78
CA PRO A 109 -18.18 14.33 15.47
C PRO A 109 -19.26 14.25 16.56
N ALA A 110 -19.76 15.42 16.98
CA ALA A 110 -20.90 15.49 17.89
C ALA A 110 -22.22 15.06 17.22
N ARG A 111 -22.32 15.24 15.90
CA ARG A 111 -23.46 14.85 15.07
C ARG A 111 -23.01 14.60 13.63
N ILE A 112 -23.51 13.54 13.01
CA ILE A 112 -23.34 13.25 11.58
C ILE A 112 -24.73 13.19 10.94
N LEU A 113 -24.87 13.85 9.80
CA LEU A 113 -26.06 13.85 8.97
C LEU A 113 -25.63 13.51 7.53
N PRO A 114 -26.26 12.54 6.85
CA PRO A 114 -27.32 11.64 7.34
C PRO A 114 -26.84 10.69 8.45
N LYS A 115 -27.79 10.17 9.25
CA LYS A 115 -27.47 9.27 10.37
C LYS A 115 -26.91 7.95 9.82
N PRO A 116 -25.72 7.49 10.26
CA PRO A 116 -25.15 6.23 9.78
C PRO A 116 -26.03 5.04 10.17
N ALA A 117 -26.10 4.05 9.28
CA ALA A 117 -26.91 2.85 9.51
C ALA A 117 -26.41 1.96 10.66
N LYS A 118 -25.10 1.96 10.93
CA LYS A 118 -24.48 1.16 11.99
C LYS A 118 -23.54 1.97 12.87
N ASN A 119 -22.34 2.27 12.37
CA ASN A 119 -21.27 2.82 13.18
C ASN A 119 -21.02 4.28 12.79
N THR A 120 -20.74 5.11 13.78
CA THR A 120 -20.28 6.48 13.53
C THR A 120 -18.86 6.41 12.98
N PRO A 121 -18.60 6.83 11.73
CA PRO A 121 -17.24 6.86 11.21
C PRO A 121 -16.38 7.87 11.98
N ASP A 122 -15.12 7.52 12.19
CA ASP A 122 -14.13 8.46 12.69
C ASP A 122 -13.80 9.49 11.60
N ILE A 123 -13.65 10.75 12.01
CA ILE A 123 -13.25 11.83 11.11
C ILE A 123 -11.77 12.08 11.31
N TYR A 124 -11.02 12.09 10.21
CA TYR A 124 -9.60 12.40 10.22
C TYR A 124 -9.38 13.71 9.46
N GLY A 125 -8.79 14.70 10.13
CA GLY A 125 -8.21 15.87 9.47
C GLY A 125 -6.80 15.51 9.04
N VAL A 126 -6.54 15.52 7.73
CA VAL A 126 -5.29 15.09 7.11
C VAL A 126 -4.89 16.03 5.97
N ARG A 127 -3.60 16.06 5.64
CA ARG A 127 -3.10 16.79 4.45
C ARG A 127 -3.27 15.94 3.18
N PRO A 128 -3.16 16.55 1.98
CA PRO A 128 -3.17 15.84 0.70
C PRO A 128 -2.15 14.69 0.61
N SER A 129 -0.97 14.88 1.21
CA SER A 129 0.12 13.88 1.27
C SER A 129 -0.29 12.57 1.95
N PHE A 130 -1.35 12.58 2.77
CA PHE A 130 -1.86 11.38 3.45
C PHE A 130 -2.24 10.25 2.50
N ALA A 131 -2.81 10.57 1.33
CA ALA A 131 -3.18 9.55 0.34
C ALA A 131 -1.95 8.80 -0.19
N ALA A 132 -0.84 9.51 -0.43
CA ALA A 132 0.40 8.89 -0.88
C ALA A 132 1.04 8.03 0.22
N ILE A 133 1.08 8.53 1.46
CA ILE A 133 1.66 7.83 2.62
C ILE A 133 0.93 6.50 2.92
N HIS A 134 -0.39 6.49 2.78
CA HIS A 134 -1.23 5.32 3.02
C HIS A 134 -1.58 4.53 1.75
N ASN A 135 -0.98 4.88 0.60
CA ASN A 135 -1.25 4.25 -0.69
C ASN A 135 -2.76 4.11 -1.00
N LEU A 136 -3.52 5.18 -0.71
CA LEU A 136 -4.96 5.20 -0.88
C LEU A 136 -5.31 5.31 -2.36
N HIS A 137 -6.17 4.42 -2.84
CA HIS A 137 -6.66 4.41 -4.21
C HIS A 137 -8.05 5.05 -4.26
N ILE A 138 -8.20 6.06 -5.12
CA ILE A 138 -9.47 6.77 -5.29
C ILE A 138 -10.35 6.03 -6.28
N SER A 139 -11.48 5.51 -5.80
CA SER A 139 -12.47 4.83 -6.66
C SER A 139 -13.31 5.82 -7.48
N GLU A 140 -13.69 6.95 -6.88
CA GLU A 140 -14.58 7.95 -7.46
C GLU A 140 -14.15 9.36 -7.03
N GLY A 141 -14.11 10.30 -7.98
CA GLY A 141 -13.80 11.71 -7.71
C GLY A 141 -12.30 11.99 -7.58
N ARG A 142 -11.92 12.81 -6.59
CA ARG A 142 -10.53 13.21 -6.32
C ARG A 142 -10.27 13.22 -4.82
N PHE A 143 -9.00 13.06 -4.42
CA PHE A 143 -8.59 13.32 -3.05
C PHE A 143 -8.48 14.83 -2.77
N LEU A 144 -8.14 15.17 -1.52
CA LEU A 144 -7.80 16.53 -1.10
C LEU A 144 -6.59 17.04 -1.88
N ASN A 145 -6.60 18.32 -2.25
CA ASN A 145 -5.46 18.98 -2.90
C ASN A 145 -4.92 20.14 -2.03
N ASP A 146 -3.78 20.71 -2.42
CA ASP A 146 -3.13 21.77 -1.64
C ASP A 146 -3.98 23.07 -1.59
N GLU A 147 -4.78 23.33 -2.63
CA GLU A 147 -5.68 24.48 -2.66
C GLU A 147 -6.83 24.33 -1.66
N ASP A 148 -7.35 23.11 -1.48
CA ASP A 148 -8.37 22.78 -0.48
C ASP A 148 -7.80 22.94 0.93
N ASP A 149 -6.55 22.50 1.17
CA ASP A 149 -5.87 22.61 2.46
C ASP A 149 -5.62 24.09 2.81
N LEU A 150 -5.07 24.87 1.87
CA LEU A 150 -4.80 26.30 2.04
C LEU A 150 -6.07 27.12 2.28
N ARG A 151 -7.16 26.80 1.61
CA ARG A 151 -8.45 27.51 1.75
C ARG A 151 -9.35 26.96 2.84
N SER A 152 -8.95 25.86 3.50
CA SER A 152 -9.83 25.11 4.41
C SER A 152 -11.19 24.82 3.75
N ALA A 153 -11.15 24.36 2.49
CA ALA A 153 -12.36 24.10 1.73
C ALA A 153 -13.21 23.02 2.41
N PRO A 154 -14.55 23.13 2.41
CA PRO A 154 -15.44 22.18 3.06
C PRO A 154 -15.62 20.90 2.22
N VAL A 155 -14.52 20.22 1.92
CA VAL A 155 -14.49 18.97 1.15
C VAL A 155 -14.17 17.80 2.08
N CYS A 156 -14.75 16.64 1.79
CA CYS A 156 -14.44 15.41 2.52
C CYS A 156 -14.30 14.22 1.56
N VAL A 157 -13.48 13.26 1.95
CA VAL A 157 -13.31 11.99 1.23
C VAL A 157 -13.86 10.90 2.12
N LEU A 158 -14.76 10.09 1.56
CA LEU A 158 -15.40 8.99 2.28
C LEU A 158 -14.69 7.67 1.98
N GLY A 159 -14.39 6.91 3.03
CA GLY A 159 -14.04 5.50 2.87
C GLY A 159 -15.22 4.71 2.31
N GLN A 160 -14.95 3.63 1.58
CA GLN A 160 -15.99 2.84 0.90
C GLN A 160 -17.09 2.34 1.85
N SER A 161 -16.72 1.85 3.04
CA SER A 161 -17.69 1.43 4.06
C SER A 161 -18.54 2.60 4.57
N ALA A 162 -17.92 3.76 4.82
CA ALA A 162 -18.63 4.96 5.28
C ALA A 162 -19.59 5.49 4.20
N LYS A 163 -19.20 5.47 2.92
CA LYS A 163 -20.09 5.80 1.78
C LYS A 163 -21.34 4.93 1.80
N VAL A 164 -21.17 3.62 1.93
CA VAL A 164 -22.31 2.67 1.93
C VAL A 164 -23.20 2.86 3.16
N GLU A 165 -22.61 3.10 4.34
CA GLU A 165 -23.37 3.29 5.59
C GLU A 165 -24.14 4.62 5.66
N LEU A 166 -23.62 5.67 5.00
CA LEU A 166 -24.23 7.01 5.01
C LEU A 166 -25.16 7.25 3.81
N LEU A 167 -24.77 6.80 2.62
CA LEU A 167 -25.40 7.17 1.34
C LEU A 167 -25.87 5.95 0.52
N GLY A 168 -25.58 4.73 0.96
CA GLY A 168 -25.87 3.50 0.22
C GLY A 168 -24.97 3.31 -1.01
N TYR A 169 -25.45 2.53 -1.98
CA TYR A 169 -24.70 2.20 -3.21
C TYR A 169 -24.82 3.25 -4.32
N GLY A 170 -25.46 4.39 -4.06
CA GLY A 170 -25.63 5.46 -5.04
C GLY A 170 -24.35 6.30 -5.27
N PRO A 171 -24.37 7.22 -6.24
CA PRO A 171 -23.29 8.19 -6.42
C PRO A 171 -23.17 9.07 -5.18
N ALA A 172 -21.95 9.31 -4.72
CA ALA A 172 -21.68 10.10 -3.50
C ALA A 172 -21.08 11.50 -3.78
N ILE A 173 -20.52 11.72 -4.98
CA ILE A 173 -19.87 12.97 -5.34
C ILE A 173 -20.89 14.12 -5.35
N GLY A 174 -20.54 15.23 -4.68
CA GLY A 174 -21.33 16.47 -4.70
C GLY A 174 -22.66 16.40 -3.95
N LYS A 175 -22.88 15.35 -3.15
CA LYS A 175 -24.06 15.26 -2.29
C LYS A 175 -23.76 15.90 -0.94
N PHE A 176 -24.57 16.90 -0.61
CA PHE A 176 -24.51 17.78 0.56
C PHE A 176 -23.39 18.82 0.52
#